data_AF-A0A4V3R9M3-F1
#
_entry.id   AF-A0A4V3R9M3-F1
#
_cell.length_a   1.000
_cell.length_b   1.000
_cell.length_c   1.000
_cell.angle_alpha   90.00
_cell.angle_beta   90.00
_cell.angle_gamma   90.00
#
_symmetry.space_group_name_H-M   'P 1'
#
loop_
_entity.id
_entity.type
_entity.pdbx_description
1 polymer ?
#
loop_
_entity_poly.entity_id
_entity_poly.type
_entity_poly.pdbx_seq_one_letter_code
_entity_poly.pdbx_strand_id
1 'polypeptide(L)' 'MMEAIKVTRNLDGKGRLILPRDFREAAGFAADEPVEVALMTIEGKQAFVITKKELKRWQNRPSEKKKL' A
#
# COMPACT_ATOMS: atom_id res chain seq x y z
N MET A 1 16.69 16.53 7.82
CA MET A 1 16.60 15.09 8.17
C MET A 1 15.12 14.74 8.21
N MET A 2 14.69 13.73 7.47
CA MET A 2 13.30 13.29 7.49
C MET A 2 13.12 12.37 8.70
N GLU A 3 12.29 12.78 9.65
CA GLU A 3 11.95 11.95 10.82
C GLU A 3 11.14 10.74 10.34
N ALA A 4 11.76 9.56 10.36
CA ALA A 4 11.06 8.33 10.06
C ALA A 4 10.36 7.83 11.33
N ILE A 5 9.03 7.82 11.32
CA ILE A 5 8.25 7.11 12.34
C ILE A 5 8.55 5.61 12.16
N LYS A 6 9.04 4.95 13.21
CA LYS A 6 9.41 3.54 13.19
C LYS A 6 8.62 2.78 14.24
N VAL A 7 8.13 1.61 13.86
CA VAL A 7 7.54 0.64 14.79
C VAL A 7 8.14 -0.73 14.51
N THR A 8 8.55 -1.44 15.57
CA THR A 8 9.07 -2.80 15.47
C THR A 8 7.96 -3.79 15.85
N ARG A 9 7.68 -4.74 14.97
CA ARG A 9 6.70 -5.81 15.18
C ARG A 9 7.24 -7.12 14.63
N ASN A 10 6.82 -8.22 15.23
CA ASN A 10 7.03 -9.54 14.67
C ASN A 10 5.99 -9.80 13.58
N LEU A 11 6.37 -10.58 12.57
CA LEU A 11 5.37 -11.26 11.75
C LEU A 11 4.62 -12.25 12.63
N ASP A 12 3.33 -12.42 12.36
CA ASP A 12 2.59 -13.49 13.03
C ASP A 12 3.04 -14.87 12.51
N GLY A 13 2.55 -15.95 13.14
CA GLY A 13 2.89 -17.32 12.75
C GLY A 13 2.45 -17.72 11.33
N LYS A 14 1.78 -16.83 10.58
CA LYS A 14 1.38 -17.00 9.18
C LYS A 14 2.17 -16.09 8.23
N GLY A 15 3.16 -15.37 8.74
CA GLY A 15 3.97 -14.43 7.95
C GLY A 15 3.28 -13.10 7.65
N ARG A 16 2.18 -12.75 8.34
CA ARG A 16 1.45 -11.49 8.13
C ARG A 16 2.06 -10.37 8.96
N LEU A 17 2.21 -9.20 8.35
CA LEU A 17 2.54 -7.97 9.05
C LEU A 17 1.24 -7.23 9.44
N ILE A 18 1.04 -7.00 10.73
CA ILE A 18 -0.09 -6.20 11.22
C ILE A 18 0.39 -4.74 11.35
N LEU A 19 -0.09 -3.87 10.47
CA LEU A 19 0.15 -2.43 10.56
C LEU A 19 -0.75 -1.83 11.65
N PRO A 20 -0.18 -1.21 12.71
CA PRO A 20 -0.98 -0.52 13.73
C PRO A 20 -1.85 0.58 13.11
N ARG A 21 -3.03 0.84 13.70
CA ARG A 21 -3.99 1.85 13.21
C ARG A 21 -3.30 3.18 12.90
N ASP A 22 -2.64 3.76 13.89
CA ASP A 22 -2.05 5.10 13.79
C ASP A 22 -0.96 5.16 12.71
N PHE A 23 -0.20 4.07 12.53
CA PHE A 23 0.85 3.99 11.52
C PHE A 23 0.27 3.88 10.10
N ARG A 24 -0.77 3.05 9.95
CA ARG A 24 -1.50 2.88 8.70
C ARG A 24 -2.18 4.19 8.28
N GLU A 25 -2.82 4.88 9.21
CA GLU A 25 -3.52 6.14 8.98
C GLU A 25 -2.55 7.30 8.71
N ALA A 26 -1.39 7.35 9.37
CA ALA A 26 -0.33 8.32 9.06
C ALA A 26 0.22 8.14 7.64
N ALA A 27 0.28 6.90 7.14
CA ALA A 27 0.63 6.60 5.75
C ALA A 27 -0.57 6.74 4.78
N GLY A 28 -1.74 7.16 5.27
CA GLY A 28 -2.94 7.44 4.48
C GLY A 28 -3.73 6.20 4.06
N PHE A 29 -3.41 5.01 4.55
CA PHE A 29 -4.13 3.78 4.19
C PHE A 29 -5.43 3.61 5.00
N ALA A 30 -6.51 3.12 4.40
CA ALA A 30 -7.72 2.61 5.05
C ALA A 30 -7.53 1.15 5.49
N ALA A 31 -8.41 0.66 6.38
CA ALA A 31 -8.22 -0.65 7.02
C ALA A 31 -8.16 -1.82 6.03
N ASP A 32 -9.00 -1.77 4.98
CA ASP A 32 -9.18 -2.86 4.02
C ASP A 32 -8.94 -2.40 2.57
N GLU A 33 -8.15 -1.34 2.36
CA GLU A 33 -7.84 -0.91 0.99
C GLU A 33 -6.82 -1.85 0.31
N PRO A 34 -6.94 -2.08 -1.00
CA PRO A 34 -5.97 -2.86 -1.74
C PRO A 34 -4.62 -2.12 -1.81
N VAL A 35 -3.54 -2.85 -1.54
CA VAL A 35 -2.16 -2.34 -1.60
C VAL A 35 -1.34 -3.09 -2.65
N GLU A 36 -0.26 -2.46 -3.07
CA GLU A 36 0.82 -3.08 -3.84
C GLU A 36 2.04 -3.26 -2.93
N VAL A 37 2.73 -4.40 -3.07
CA VAL A 37 3.91 -4.73 -2.28
C VAL A 37 5.06 -5.06 -3.24
N ALA A 38 6.14 -4.30 -3.16
CA ALA A 38 7.36 -4.53 -3.93
C ALA A 38 8.49 -5.00 -3.01
N LEU A 39 9.32 -5.93 -3.47
CA LEU A 39 10.57 -6.33 -2.82
C LEU A 39 11.73 -5.56 -3.45
N MET A 40 12.58 -4.94 -2.63
CA MET A 40 13.75 -4.21 -3.09
C MET A 40 14.92 -4.28 -2.09
N THR A 41 16.08 -3.76 -2.49
CA THR A 41 17.26 -3.65 -1.63
C THR A 41 17.47 -2.19 -1.21
N ILE A 42 17.52 -1.91 0.10
CA ILE A 42 17.82 -0.59 0.69
C ILE A 42 19.04 -0.76 1.60
N GLU A 43 20.12 -0.03 1.34
CA GLU A 43 21.36 -0.09 2.14
C GLU A 43 21.88 -1.53 2.36
N GLY A 44 21.80 -2.36 1.31
CA GLY A 44 22.21 -3.77 1.37
C GLY A 44 21.24 -4.72 2.08
N LYS A 45 20.10 -4.22 2.58
CA LYS A 45 19.07 -5.03 3.23
C LYS A 45 17.86 -5.22 2.30
N GLN A 46 17.29 -6.43 2.30
CA GLN A 46 16.01 -6.67 1.66
C GLN A 46 14.91 -5.93 2.43
N ALA A 47 14.06 -5.22 1.70
CA ALA A 47 12.98 -4.41 2.25
C ALA A 47 11.73 -4.55 1.37
N PHE A 48 10.57 -4.48 2.01
CA PHE A 48 9.29 -4.37 1.31
C PHE A 48 8.85 -2.91 1.28
N VAL A 49 8.41 -2.45 0.12
CA VAL A 49 7.71 -1.17 -0.04
C VAL A 49 6.24 -1.44 -0.28
N ILE A 50 5.39 -0.80 0.51
CA ILE A 50 3.94 -0.92 0.43
C ILE A 50 3.37 0.40 -0.07
N THR A 51 2.60 0.36 -1.16
CA THR A 51 1.93 1.53 -1.74
C THR A 51 0.45 1.26 -1.91
N LYS A 52 -0.34 2.33 -2.09
CA LYS A 52 -1.73 2.17 -2.49
C LYS A 52 -1.78 1.56 -3.88
N LYS A 53 -2.69 0.62 -4.12
CA LYS A 53 -2.91 0.10 -5.46
C LYS A 53 -3.48 1.21 -6.34
N GLU A 54 -2.79 1.55 -7.42
CA GLU A 54 -3.35 2.46 -8.41
C GLU A 54 -4.52 1.77 -9.13
N LEU A 55 -5.75 2.16 -8.79
CA LEU A 55 -6.91 1.79 -9.59
C LEU A 55 -6.78 2.52 -10.94
N LYS A 56 -6.34 1.81 -11.98
CA LYS A 56 -6.34 2.34 -13.35
C LYS A 56 -7.74 2.87 -13.68
N ARG A 57 -7.87 4.20 -13.76
CA ARG A 57 -9.11 4.98 -13.95
C ARG A 57 -9.88 4.70 -15.26
N TRP A 58 -9.44 3.75 -16.08
CA TRP A 58 -9.97 3.45 -17.41
C TRP A 58 -11.31 2.69 -17.44
N GLN A 59 -11.84 2.27 -16.29
CA GLN A 59 -13.18 1.66 -16.20
C GLN A 59 -14.34 2.67 -16.09
N ASN A 60 -14.06 3.99 -16.02
CA ASN A 60 -15.09 5.03 -15.91
C ASN A 60 -15.21 5.90 -17.18
N ARG A 61 -15.33 5.30 -18.37
CA ARG A 61 -15.90 6.02 -19.52
C ARG A 61 -17.39 5.69 -19.63
N PRO A 62 -18.30 6.66 -19.54
CA PRO A 62 -19.67 6.46 -20.00
C PRO A 62 -19.60 6.02 -21.46
N SER A 63 -20.24 4.89 -21.79
CA SER A 63 -20.44 4.48 -23.17
C SER A 63 -21.03 5.65 -23.95
N GLU A 64 -20.27 6.24 -24.87
CA GLU A 64 -20.83 7.16 -25.85
C GLU A 64 -21.95 6.40 -26.56
N LYS A 65 -23.18 6.90 -26.36
CA LYS A 65 -24.37 6.38 -27.03
C LYS A 65 -24.06 6.34 -28.53
N LYS A 66 -24.17 5.15 -29.13
CA LYS A 66 -24.31 5.00 -30.59
C LYS A 66 -25.35 6.01 -31.05
N LYS A 67 -24.94 7.04 -31.79
CA LYS A 67 -25.86 7.78 -32.64
C LYS A 67 -26.25 6.84 -33.77
N LEU A 68 -27.54 6.51 -33.83
CA LEU A 68 -28.17 6.03 -35.06
C LEU A 68 -28.06 7.10 -36.15
#